data_AF-A0AAU9CQS8-F1
#
_entry.id   AF-A0AAU9CQS8-F1
#
_cell.length_a   1.000
_cell.length_b   1.000
_cell.length_c   1.000
_cell.angle_alpha   90.00
_cell.angle_beta   90.00
_cell.angle_gamma   90.00
#
_symmetry.space_group_name_H-M   'P 1'
#
loop_
_entity.id
_entity.type
_entity.pdbx_description
1 polymer ?
#
loop_
_entity_poly.entity_id
_entity_poly.type
_entity_poly.pdbx_seq_one_letter_code
_entity_poly.pdbx_strand_id
1 'polypeptide(L)'
;MKFNGIKYLFLVLPLLLVIQSCEEDNEVGKIKTAEEQTLVEYIRANPDQYSEFEKLLDISGLYGILNARGAFTAFLPDNEAVKEFLEGRNPESMEKDYVGLLVRSHFLTGKYVANDMVPGTVADSTFAGNFVSLDFRGGGLNNILVNKRAVIKSRDTECSNGVVHTLDKVLLPITRNTFEVIRENGNFNVFADALELTGWSEELKKVVDENGSECNFTVLLESDELLNAKGIGSAEELAALYTESDDYTSRENGFNRFVAYHCLLGSYYTSNFKTFNYSAINGDMLNVDVEDGFKINPQFNEFGELTEFNTFEEPAKLNYQATNGVIHELVDVMTPSESRAIEVVDYVLDQPELKWMEGLDKESRGVDADDVARWEAGGDWSTLTIRMTTCGKYGMLSASKARGWFNYTTIPIAKGTYSINGRTNNWISGSYRVYIDGEYAGIYDPRGGQYSMGTFTFHENGTHLIRLETFRPGRFGLGCITFSPVRN
;
A
#
# COMPACT_ATOMS: atom_id res chain seq x y z
N MET A 1 -5.69 83.83 24.73
CA MET A 1 -5.96 82.39 24.75
C MET A 1 -5.28 81.74 23.55
N LYS A 2 -4.76 80.52 23.74
CA LYS A 2 -3.67 79.88 22.99
C LYS A 2 -3.97 79.54 21.51
N PHE A 3 -2.87 79.52 20.76
CA PHE A 3 -2.61 79.14 19.37
C PHE A 3 -3.25 77.82 18.87
N ASN A 4 -3.71 77.82 17.61
CA ASN A 4 -3.00 77.15 16.51
C ASN A 4 -3.59 77.51 15.14
N GLY A 5 -2.77 78.12 14.29
CA GLY A 5 -3.12 78.57 12.94
C GLY A 5 -2.64 77.60 11.87
N ILE A 6 -3.59 77.18 11.04
CA ILE A 6 -3.43 76.52 9.74
C ILE A 6 -2.89 77.53 8.72
N LYS A 7 -1.86 77.19 7.94
CA LYS A 7 -1.69 77.67 6.55
C LYS A 7 -1.00 76.63 5.66
N TYR A 8 -1.60 76.46 4.49
CA TYR A 8 -1.25 75.58 3.39
C TYR A 8 -0.01 76.05 2.59
N LEU A 9 0.51 75.10 1.80
CA LEU A 9 0.79 75.20 0.35
C LEU A 9 2.24 75.42 -0.15
N PHE A 10 2.60 74.55 -1.09
CA PHE A 10 3.67 74.59 -2.11
C PHE A 10 5.14 74.62 -1.65
N LEU A 11 5.89 73.54 -1.93
CA LEU A 11 7.08 73.64 -2.78
C LEU A 11 7.50 72.29 -3.37
N VAL A 12 7.72 72.29 -4.68
CA VAL A 12 8.35 71.25 -5.51
C VAL A 12 9.84 71.17 -5.16
N LEU A 13 10.42 69.97 -5.02
CA LEU A 13 11.89 69.79 -5.05
C LEU A 13 12.26 68.44 -5.69
N PRO A 14 13.26 68.37 -6.60
CA PRO A 14 13.39 67.28 -7.56
C PRO A 14 14.31 66.16 -7.10
N LEU A 15 14.00 64.99 -7.65
CA LEU A 15 14.85 63.83 -7.97
C LEU A 15 16.38 64.09 -7.84
N LEU A 16 16.99 63.59 -6.77
CA LEU A 16 18.43 63.35 -6.70
C LEU A 16 18.67 61.85 -6.74
N LEU A 17 19.17 61.37 -7.88
CA LEU A 17 19.83 60.08 -8.02
C LEU A 17 21.01 60.02 -7.03
N VAL A 18 20.87 59.22 -5.99
CA VAL A 18 22.03 58.68 -5.28
C VAL A 18 22.40 57.41 -6.01
N ILE A 19 23.45 57.52 -6.82
CA ILE A 19 24.21 56.41 -7.37
C ILE A 19 24.83 55.72 -6.15
N GLN A 20 24.20 54.65 -5.66
CA GLN A 20 24.89 53.76 -4.75
C GLN A 20 25.93 53.00 -5.58
N SER A 21 27.18 53.35 -5.31
CA SER A 21 28.37 52.60 -5.68
C SER A 21 28.15 51.11 -5.41
N CYS A 22 28.18 50.27 -6.45
CA CYS A 22 28.49 48.86 -6.26
C CYS A 22 29.90 48.79 -5.68
N GLU A 23 30.04 48.51 -4.39
CA GLU A 23 31.19 47.76 -3.93
C GLU A 23 31.02 46.34 -4.47
N GLU A 24 31.81 46.00 -5.49
CA GLU A 24 32.07 44.61 -5.84
C GLU A 24 32.82 43.97 -4.66
N ASP A 25 32.06 43.48 -3.68
CA ASP A 25 32.57 42.49 -2.75
C ASP A 25 32.85 41.23 -3.56
N ASN A 26 34.13 41.00 -3.85
CA ASN A 26 34.65 39.74 -4.35
C ASN A 26 34.29 38.63 -3.35
N GLU A 27 33.15 37.96 -3.54
CA GLU A 27 32.75 36.81 -2.75
C GLU A 27 33.63 35.60 -3.10
N VAL A 28 34.77 35.52 -2.42
CA VAL A 28 35.53 34.28 -2.28
C VAL A 28 34.67 33.28 -1.49
N GLY A 29 34.02 32.38 -2.21
CA GLY A 29 33.53 31.07 -1.74
C GLY A 29 32.67 31.07 -0.48
N LYS A 30 31.39 31.47 -0.60
CA LYS A 30 30.40 31.03 0.41
C LYS A 30 30.33 29.51 0.39
N ILE A 31 30.68 28.89 1.52
CA ILE A 31 30.37 27.48 1.79
C ILE A 31 28.85 27.40 1.82
N LYS A 32 28.26 26.70 0.84
CA LYS A 32 26.82 26.45 0.83
C LYS A 32 26.44 25.69 2.10
N THR A 33 25.40 26.15 2.78
CA THR A 33 24.79 25.40 3.88
C THR A 33 24.05 24.18 3.33
N ALA A 34 23.77 23.17 4.17
CA ALA A 34 23.09 21.95 3.72
C ALA A 34 21.73 22.27 3.05
N GLU A 35 20.98 23.23 3.59
CA GLU A 35 19.68 23.71 3.06
C GLU A 35 19.78 24.26 1.62
N GLU A 36 20.95 24.76 1.22
CA GLU A 36 21.21 25.33 -0.11
C GLU A 36 21.74 24.30 -1.12
N GLN A 37 22.08 23.09 -0.65
CA GLN A 37 22.65 22.01 -1.44
C GLN A 37 21.59 21.01 -1.87
N THR A 38 21.70 20.40 -3.05
CA THR A 38 20.93 19.17 -3.34
C THR A 38 21.45 18.00 -2.50
N LEU A 39 20.69 16.92 -2.37
CA LEU A 39 21.16 15.70 -1.70
C LEU A 39 22.51 15.22 -2.24
N VAL A 40 22.69 15.25 -3.56
CA VAL A 40 23.95 14.90 -4.23
C VAL A 40 25.08 15.87 -3.86
N GLU A 41 24.81 17.18 -3.91
CA GLU A 41 25.80 18.19 -3.54
C GLU A 41 26.22 18.03 -2.07
N TYR A 42 25.26 17.73 -1.19
CA TYR A 42 25.51 17.49 0.23
C TYR A 42 26.38 16.24 0.46
N ILE A 43 26.08 15.11 -0.21
CA ILE A 43 26.92 13.89 -0.15
C ILE A 43 28.37 14.21 -0.53
N ARG A 44 28.57 14.92 -1.65
CA ARG A 44 29.89 15.30 -2.18
C ARG A 44 30.64 16.28 -1.28
N ALA A 45 29.92 17.19 -0.64
CA ALA A 45 30.50 18.19 0.25
C ALA A 45 30.96 17.59 1.59
N ASN A 46 30.52 16.37 1.93
CA ASN A 46 30.82 15.69 3.20
C ASN A 46 31.52 14.34 2.98
N PRO A 47 32.70 14.30 2.32
CA PRO A 47 33.39 13.06 1.98
C PRO A 47 33.86 12.28 3.22
N ASP A 48 34.15 12.97 4.33
CA ASP A 48 34.51 12.37 5.62
C ASP A 48 33.39 11.46 6.15
N GLN A 49 32.14 11.69 5.74
CA GLN A 49 30.98 10.92 6.17
C GLN A 49 30.42 10.00 5.07
N TYR A 50 30.47 10.38 3.78
CA TYR A 50 29.73 9.67 2.72
C TYR A 50 30.54 9.25 1.49
N SER A 51 31.87 9.43 1.46
CA SER A 51 32.69 9.06 0.29
C SER A 51 32.59 7.60 -0.14
N GLU A 52 32.32 6.65 0.76
CA GLU A 52 32.12 5.26 0.39
C GLU A 52 30.74 5.01 -0.24
N PHE A 53 29.70 5.69 0.24
CA PHE A 53 28.37 5.63 -0.36
C PHE A 53 28.34 6.35 -1.72
N GLU A 54 29.11 7.43 -1.88
CA GLU A 54 29.24 8.15 -3.16
C GLU A 54 29.74 7.21 -4.29
N LYS A 55 30.69 6.32 -4.00
CA LYS A 55 31.16 5.31 -4.97
C LYS A 55 30.04 4.37 -5.42
N LEU A 56 29.17 3.94 -4.50
CA LEU A 56 28.00 3.11 -4.83
C LEU A 56 27.00 3.92 -5.67
N LEU A 57 26.82 5.20 -5.33
CA LEU A 57 25.96 6.11 -6.08
C LEU A 57 26.46 6.33 -7.51
N ASP A 58 27.77 6.47 -7.74
CA ASP A 58 28.43 6.50 -9.06
C ASP A 58 28.09 5.26 -9.88
N ILE A 59 28.22 4.07 -9.30
CA ILE A 59 27.92 2.81 -9.98
C ILE A 59 26.43 2.70 -10.33
N SER A 60 25.55 3.19 -9.45
CA SER A 60 24.09 3.09 -9.63
C SER A 60 23.52 4.00 -10.73
N GLY A 61 24.23 5.07 -11.11
CA GLY A 61 23.76 6.04 -12.09
C GLY A 61 22.62 6.97 -11.63
N LEU A 62 22.29 7.02 -10.33
CA LEU A 62 21.13 7.76 -9.81
C LEU A 62 21.31 9.28 -9.66
N TYR A 63 22.49 9.83 -9.97
CA TYR A 63 22.76 11.27 -9.84
C TYR A 63 21.77 12.17 -10.58
N GLY A 64 21.30 11.75 -11.75
CA GLY A 64 20.35 12.53 -12.53
C GLY A 64 19.02 12.71 -11.79
N ILE A 65 18.53 11.62 -11.18
CA ILE A 65 17.27 11.60 -10.44
C ILE A 65 17.41 12.39 -9.14
N LEU A 66 18.49 12.15 -8.38
CA LEU A 66 18.68 12.78 -7.07
C LEU A 66 19.10 14.26 -7.12
N ASN A 67 19.50 14.78 -8.29
CA ASN A 67 19.68 16.21 -8.52
C ASN A 67 18.41 16.93 -9.00
N ALA A 68 17.37 16.19 -9.38
CA ALA A 68 16.13 16.79 -9.80
C ALA A 68 15.46 17.55 -8.64
N ARG A 69 14.62 18.52 -8.99
CA ARG A 69 13.73 19.15 -8.00
C ARG A 69 12.70 18.12 -7.54
N GLY A 70 12.50 18.02 -6.23
CA GLY A 70 11.58 17.08 -5.63
C GLY A 70 11.65 17.16 -4.10
N ALA A 71 10.76 16.43 -3.45
CA ALA A 71 10.86 16.15 -2.02
C ALA A 71 11.35 14.71 -1.88
N PHE A 72 12.57 14.54 -1.37
CA PHE A 72 13.18 13.24 -1.15
C PHE A 72 13.54 13.03 0.32
N THR A 73 13.56 11.77 0.74
CA THR A 73 14.13 11.35 2.01
C THR A 73 15.25 10.36 1.71
N ALA A 74 16.44 10.64 2.24
CA ALA A 74 17.63 9.82 2.05
C ALA A 74 18.05 9.22 3.39
N PHE A 75 17.96 7.90 3.51
CA PHE A 75 18.55 7.16 4.61
C PHE A 75 19.98 6.80 4.23
N LEU A 76 20.97 7.62 4.60
CA LEU A 76 22.34 7.48 4.10
C LEU A 76 23.25 6.78 5.12
N PRO A 77 23.83 5.62 4.79
CA PRO A 77 24.84 5.00 5.64
C PRO A 77 26.12 5.85 5.63
N ASP A 78 26.75 5.99 6.80
CA ASP A 78 28.07 6.62 6.87
C ASP A 78 29.19 5.71 6.33
N ASN A 79 30.40 6.27 6.24
CA ASN A 79 31.56 5.55 5.72
C ASN A 79 31.88 4.30 6.52
N GLU A 80 31.69 4.32 7.85
CA GLU A 80 31.87 3.15 8.72
C GLU A 80 30.88 2.04 8.34
N ALA A 81 29.60 2.38 8.21
CA ALA A 81 28.54 1.48 7.82
C ALA A 81 28.80 0.81 6.45
N VAL A 82 29.22 1.59 5.45
CA VAL A 82 29.52 1.06 4.11
C VAL A 82 30.77 0.18 4.11
N LYS A 83 31.81 0.56 4.85
CA LYS A 83 33.03 -0.27 4.98
C LYS A 83 32.73 -1.60 5.65
N GLU A 84 31.91 -1.61 6.70
CA GLU A 84 31.45 -2.82 7.36
C GLU A 84 30.69 -3.72 6.37
N PHE A 85 29.75 -3.16 5.62
CA PHE A 85 28.99 -3.89 4.60
C PHE A 85 29.87 -4.50 3.49
N LEU A 86 30.86 -3.74 3.01
CA LEU A 86 31.73 -4.21 1.94
C LEU A 86 32.69 -5.31 2.41
N GLU A 87 33.06 -5.36 3.69
CA GLU A 87 34.02 -6.33 4.25
C GLU A 87 35.34 -6.37 3.46
N GLY A 88 35.78 -5.22 2.94
CA GLY A 88 36.99 -5.10 2.10
C GLY A 88 36.80 -5.45 0.62
N ARG A 89 35.58 -5.80 0.17
CA ARG A 89 35.26 -5.98 -1.25
C ARG A 89 35.31 -4.64 -1.99
N ASN A 90 35.76 -4.66 -3.25
CA ASN A 90 35.68 -3.49 -4.12
C ASN A 90 34.22 -3.33 -4.63
N PRO A 91 33.56 -2.17 -4.41
CA PRO A 91 32.23 -1.90 -4.96
C PRO A 91 32.09 -2.18 -6.46
N GLU A 92 33.13 -1.89 -7.26
CA GLU A 92 33.11 -2.12 -8.71
C GLU A 92 33.11 -3.60 -9.10
N SER A 93 33.47 -4.50 -8.17
CA SER A 93 33.41 -5.94 -8.40
C SER A 93 32.02 -6.54 -8.14
N MET A 94 31.11 -5.76 -7.56
CA MET A 94 29.73 -6.17 -7.33
C MET A 94 28.90 -6.06 -8.60
N GLU A 95 27.85 -6.87 -8.69
CA GLU A 95 26.90 -6.80 -9.81
C GLU A 95 26.21 -5.42 -9.85
N LYS A 96 26.26 -4.76 -11.01
CA LYS A 96 25.72 -3.40 -11.16
C LYS A 96 24.23 -3.30 -10.84
N ASP A 97 23.46 -4.31 -11.21
CA ASP A 97 22.02 -4.33 -10.95
C ASP A 97 21.73 -4.42 -9.45
N TYR A 98 22.50 -5.25 -8.73
CA TYR A 98 22.43 -5.31 -7.26
C TYR A 98 22.83 -3.98 -6.61
N VAL A 99 23.93 -3.35 -7.05
CA VAL A 99 24.34 -2.03 -6.52
C VAL A 99 23.26 -0.98 -6.81
N GLY A 100 22.68 -1.00 -8.00
CA GLY A 100 21.57 -0.12 -8.37
C GLY A 100 20.35 -0.31 -7.48
N LEU A 101 19.99 -1.55 -7.15
CA LEU A 101 18.88 -1.86 -6.25
C LEU A 101 19.19 -1.47 -4.79
N LEU A 102 20.42 -1.72 -4.34
CA LEU A 102 20.91 -1.34 -3.03
C LEU A 102 20.83 0.18 -2.83
N VAL A 103 21.36 0.97 -3.76
CA VAL A 103 21.31 2.43 -3.64
C VAL A 103 19.86 2.92 -3.68
N ARG A 104 19.01 2.39 -4.58
CA ARG A 104 17.57 2.72 -4.63
C ARG A 104 16.83 2.44 -3.32
N SER A 105 17.26 1.46 -2.53
CA SER A 105 16.66 1.11 -1.24
C SER A 105 16.87 2.18 -0.15
N HIS A 106 17.76 3.14 -0.37
CA HIS A 106 18.09 4.21 0.58
C HIS A 106 17.36 5.54 0.29
N PHE A 107 16.55 5.60 -0.78
CA PHE A 107 15.86 6.82 -1.19
C PHE A 107 14.36 6.58 -1.32
N LEU A 108 13.58 7.52 -0.79
CA LEU A 108 12.13 7.55 -0.90
C LEU A 108 11.70 8.84 -1.59
N THR A 109 10.59 8.77 -2.32
CA THR A 109 9.81 9.96 -2.63
C THR A 109 9.12 10.47 -1.37
N GLY A 110 8.97 11.79 -1.24
CA GLY A 110 8.42 12.42 -0.04
C GLY A 110 9.51 12.90 0.92
N LYS A 111 9.21 13.95 1.69
CA LYS A 111 10.10 14.49 2.75
C LYS A 111 9.53 14.06 4.10
N TYR A 112 10.24 13.16 4.77
CA TYR A 112 9.89 12.64 6.09
C TYR A 112 10.94 13.09 7.10
N VAL A 113 10.62 14.07 7.93
CA VAL A 113 11.46 14.41 9.09
C VAL A 113 11.19 13.41 10.22
N ALA A 114 12.09 13.32 11.20
CA ALA A 114 11.99 12.34 12.26
C ALA A 114 10.72 12.49 13.10
N ASN A 115 10.16 13.70 13.21
CA ASN A 115 8.88 13.93 13.88
C ASN A 115 7.67 13.37 13.12
N ASP A 116 7.80 13.16 11.79
CA ASP A 116 6.77 12.52 10.97
C ASP A 116 6.91 10.99 10.98
N MET A 117 8.02 10.47 11.50
CA MET A 117 8.30 9.04 11.59
C MET A 117 7.59 8.44 12.80
N VAL A 118 6.70 7.50 12.53
CA VAL A 118 5.99 6.71 13.55
C VAL A 118 6.34 5.23 13.38
N PRO A 119 6.25 4.41 14.44
CA PRO A 119 6.39 2.96 14.31
C PRO A 119 5.43 2.40 13.25
N GLY A 120 5.88 1.43 12.46
CA GLY A 120 5.11 0.85 11.36
C GLY A 120 5.86 0.99 10.03
N THR A 121 5.17 1.37 8.96
CA THR A 121 5.82 1.66 7.67
C THR A 121 5.61 3.10 7.23
N VAL A 122 6.60 3.63 6.53
CA VAL A 122 6.47 4.88 5.78
C VAL A 122 5.46 4.67 4.65
N ALA A 123 4.64 5.70 4.38
CA ALA A 123 3.57 5.61 3.38
C ALA A 123 4.08 5.56 1.94
N ASP A 124 5.23 6.17 1.65
CA ASP A 124 5.88 6.09 0.35
C ASP A 124 6.84 4.90 0.27
N SER A 125 6.93 4.29 -0.91
CA SER A 125 7.92 3.27 -1.21
C SER A 125 9.30 3.89 -1.49
N THR A 126 10.35 3.11 -1.26
CA THR A 126 11.69 3.40 -1.78
C THR A 126 11.70 3.41 -3.31
N PHE A 127 12.77 3.92 -3.92
CA PHE A 127 12.98 3.79 -5.37
C PHE A 127 13.20 2.33 -5.81
N ALA A 128 13.38 1.41 -4.86
CA ALA A 128 13.41 -0.02 -5.09
C ALA A 128 12.01 -0.67 -5.11
N GLY A 129 10.95 0.09 -4.84
CA GLY A 129 9.55 -0.37 -4.82
C GLY A 129 9.07 -0.91 -3.48
N ASN A 130 9.97 -1.12 -2.52
CA ASN A 130 9.64 -1.64 -1.19
C ASN A 130 9.39 -0.53 -0.17
N PHE A 131 8.56 -0.79 0.84
CA PHE A 131 8.33 0.15 1.93
C PHE A 131 9.49 0.17 2.93
N VAL A 132 9.62 1.29 3.64
CA VAL A 132 10.53 1.36 4.78
C VAL A 132 9.75 1.07 6.05
N SER A 133 10.18 0.05 6.81
CA SER A 133 9.67 -0.19 8.15
C SER A 133 10.49 0.57 9.19
N LEU A 134 9.79 1.11 10.19
CA LEU A 134 10.33 1.90 11.27
C LEU A 134 9.92 1.27 12.60
N ASP A 135 10.91 1.01 13.45
CA ASP A 135 10.74 0.56 14.82
C ASP A 135 11.45 1.52 15.78
N PHE A 136 10.98 1.58 17.02
CA PHE A 136 11.53 2.46 18.03
C PHE A 136 12.03 1.59 19.18
N ARG A 137 13.35 1.43 19.28
CA ARG A 137 13.95 0.77 20.44
C ARG A 137 13.96 1.75 21.61
N GLY A 138 14.05 1.27 22.84
CA GLY A 138 14.07 2.11 24.05
C GLY A 138 14.92 3.37 23.85
N GLY A 139 14.34 4.55 24.09
CA GLY A 139 14.94 5.85 23.76
C GLY A 139 14.14 6.75 22.81
N GLY A 140 13.00 6.29 22.28
CA GLY A 140 12.09 7.09 21.46
C GLY A 140 12.73 7.53 20.13
N LEU A 141 12.52 8.78 19.73
CA LEU A 141 13.07 9.33 18.47
C LEU A 141 14.61 9.26 18.37
N ASN A 142 15.33 9.00 19.47
CA ASN A 142 16.78 8.84 19.47
C ASN A 142 17.25 7.44 19.04
N ASN A 143 16.35 6.50 18.81
CA ASN A 143 16.68 5.11 18.51
C ASN A 143 15.70 4.52 17.49
N ILE A 144 15.48 5.28 16.41
CA ILE A 144 14.67 4.86 15.26
C ILE A 144 15.48 3.82 14.48
N LEU A 145 14.89 2.63 14.34
CA LEU A 145 15.42 1.49 13.63
C LEU A 145 14.70 1.37 12.28
N VAL A 146 15.47 1.42 11.20
CA VAL A 146 15.02 1.36 9.83
C VAL A 146 15.22 -0.07 9.29
N ASN A 147 14.16 -0.65 8.72
CA ASN A 147 14.11 -2.02 8.18
C ASN A 147 14.66 -3.08 9.15
N LYS A 148 14.35 -2.94 10.45
CA LYS A 148 14.86 -3.79 11.55
C LYS A 148 16.39 -3.91 11.63
N ARG A 149 17.14 -3.09 10.89
CA ARG A 149 18.57 -3.28 10.63
C ARG A 149 19.40 -2.10 11.10
N ALA A 150 19.10 -0.91 10.61
CA ALA A 150 19.96 0.27 10.74
C ALA A 150 19.35 1.29 11.70
N VAL A 151 20.14 1.86 12.59
CA VAL A 151 19.74 2.92 13.51
C VAL A 151 20.09 4.29 12.90
N ILE A 152 19.19 5.25 13.03
CA ILE A 152 19.45 6.65 12.65
C ILE A 152 20.38 7.31 13.67
N LYS A 153 21.62 7.62 13.27
CA LYS A 153 22.66 8.30 14.08
C LYS A 153 22.48 9.81 14.12
N SER A 154 22.16 10.40 12.97
CA SER A 154 21.90 11.82 12.79
C SER A 154 20.67 11.97 11.91
N ARG A 155 19.83 12.96 12.18
CA ARG A 155 18.53 13.10 11.54
C ARG A 155 18.28 14.53 11.09
N ASP A 156 17.28 14.70 10.24
CA ASP A 156 16.72 15.99 9.88
C ASP A 156 17.73 16.97 9.27
N THR A 157 18.77 16.46 8.60
CA THR A 157 19.65 17.31 7.81
C THR A 157 18.91 17.76 6.57
N GLU A 158 18.53 19.03 6.54
CA GLU A 158 17.79 19.59 5.41
C GLU A 158 18.69 19.80 4.18
N CYS A 159 18.13 19.49 3.01
CA CYS A 159 18.70 19.77 1.70
C CYS A 159 17.65 20.48 0.84
N SER A 160 18.08 21.21 -0.18
CA SER A 160 17.20 21.97 -1.09
C SER A 160 16.14 21.14 -1.82
N ASN A 161 16.35 19.81 -1.94
CA ASN A 161 15.42 18.86 -2.54
C ASN A 161 15.10 17.67 -1.61
N GLY A 162 15.30 17.78 -0.30
CA GLY A 162 14.97 16.68 0.59
C GLY A 162 15.50 16.79 2.02
N VAL A 163 15.57 15.64 2.68
CA VAL A 163 16.13 15.47 4.03
C VAL A 163 17.01 14.24 4.09
N VAL A 164 18.12 14.31 4.84
CA VAL A 164 19.03 13.20 5.09
C VAL A 164 18.91 12.72 6.53
N HIS A 165 18.82 11.40 6.69
CA HIS A 165 18.97 10.68 7.94
C HIS A 165 20.18 9.76 7.83
N THR A 166 21.22 9.99 8.62
CA THR A 166 22.43 9.17 8.65
C THR A 166 22.17 7.85 9.37
N LEU A 167 22.53 6.74 8.76
CA LEU A 167 22.42 5.39 9.30
C LEU A 167 23.75 4.83 9.79
N ASP A 168 23.69 3.97 10.81
CA ASP A 168 24.84 3.18 11.30
C ASP A 168 25.13 1.93 10.46
N LYS A 169 24.23 1.55 9.53
CA LYS A 169 24.32 0.36 8.68
C LYS A 169 23.72 0.61 7.31
N VAL A 170 24.24 -0.10 6.30
CA VAL A 170 23.66 -0.15 4.96
C VAL A 170 22.33 -0.91 4.98
N LEU A 171 21.29 -0.33 4.40
CA LEU A 171 20.03 -1.01 4.12
C LEU A 171 20.26 -2.02 2.99
N LEU A 172 19.86 -3.27 3.22
CA LEU A 172 19.97 -4.31 2.22
C LEU A 172 18.75 -4.31 1.31
N PRO A 173 18.93 -4.51 0.00
CA PRO A 173 17.79 -4.71 -0.89
C PRO A 173 17.07 -6.02 -0.52
N ILE A 174 15.76 -6.01 -0.68
CA ILE A 174 14.94 -7.22 -0.50
C ILE A 174 15.07 -8.06 -1.76
N THR A 175 15.64 -9.25 -1.63
CA THR A 175 15.92 -10.16 -2.75
C THR A 175 15.32 -11.54 -2.58
N ARG A 176 14.71 -11.82 -1.42
CA ARG A 176 14.12 -13.11 -1.08
C ARG A 176 12.61 -13.07 -1.19
N ASN A 177 12.01 -14.11 -1.75
CA ASN A 177 10.56 -14.26 -1.78
C ASN A 177 10.02 -14.67 -0.41
N THR A 178 8.70 -14.66 -0.29
CA THR A 178 7.98 -14.87 0.97
C THR A 178 8.35 -16.22 1.58
N PHE A 179 8.35 -17.30 0.80
CA PHE A 179 8.72 -18.61 1.31
C PHE A 179 10.18 -18.69 1.78
N GLU A 180 11.11 -18.10 1.03
CA GLU A 180 12.53 -18.06 1.42
C GLU A 180 12.73 -17.29 2.73
N VAL A 181 12.05 -16.16 2.92
CA VAL A 181 12.13 -15.39 4.17
C VAL A 181 11.62 -16.23 5.35
N ILE A 182 10.51 -16.96 5.18
CA ILE A 182 9.96 -17.84 6.21
C ILE A 182 10.97 -18.94 6.58
N ARG A 183 11.51 -19.63 5.56
CA ARG A 183 12.45 -20.73 5.74
C ARG A 183 13.77 -20.29 6.37
N GLU A 184 14.29 -19.11 6.01
CA GLU A 184 15.56 -18.60 6.53
C GLU A 184 15.47 -17.94 7.91
N ASN A 185 14.27 -17.50 8.33
CA ASN A 185 14.08 -16.88 9.64
C ASN A 185 14.45 -17.83 10.79
N GLY A 186 14.19 -19.13 10.61
CA GLY A 186 14.52 -20.18 11.58
C GLY A 186 13.57 -20.28 12.78
N ASN A 187 12.62 -19.36 12.95
CA ASN A 187 11.56 -19.44 13.96
C ASN A 187 10.22 -19.97 13.41
N PHE A 188 10.15 -20.32 12.13
CA PHE A 188 8.92 -20.75 11.45
C PHE A 188 9.10 -22.10 10.73
N ASN A 189 9.97 -22.99 11.23
CA ASN A 189 10.30 -24.23 10.53
C ASN A 189 9.10 -25.15 10.41
N VAL A 190 8.28 -25.28 11.46
CA VAL A 190 7.08 -26.13 11.44
C VAL A 190 6.12 -25.67 10.35
N PHE A 191 5.90 -24.36 10.24
CA PHE A 191 5.02 -23.81 9.21
C PHE A 191 5.66 -23.83 7.81
N ALA A 192 6.98 -23.64 7.71
CA ALA A 192 7.69 -23.78 6.44
C ALA A 192 7.58 -25.20 5.87
N ASP A 193 7.69 -26.21 6.73
CA ASP A 193 7.49 -27.62 6.39
C ASP A 193 6.03 -27.87 5.98
N ALA A 194 5.06 -27.27 6.68
CA ALA A 194 3.65 -27.33 6.31
C ALA A 194 3.40 -26.78 4.88
N LEU A 195 3.98 -25.61 4.55
CA LEU A 195 3.89 -25.01 3.22
C LEU A 195 4.46 -25.91 2.11
N GLU A 196 5.55 -26.61 2.38
CA GLU A 196 6.14 -27.58 1.45
C GLU A 196 5.27 -28.83 1.28
N LEU A 197 4.79 -29.41 2.38
CA LEU A 197 3.91 -30.58 2.37
C LEU A 197 2.61 -30.33 1.60
N THR A 198 2.05 -29.12 1.71
CA THR A 198 0.82 -28.72 1.02
C THR A 198 1.05 -28.22 -0.41
N GLY A 199 2.32 -28.08 -0.84
CA GLY A 199 2.70 -27.53 -2.14
C GLY A 199 2.43 -26.03 -2.31
N TRP A 200 2.16 -25.29 -1.23
CA TRP A 200 1.96 -23.84 -1.28
C TRP A 200 3.27 -23.07 -1.33
N SER A 201 4.38 -23.69 -0.91
CA SER A 201 5.72 -23.12 -1.04
C SER A 201 6.06 -22.70 -2.48
N GLU A 202 5.64 -23.48 -3.47
CA GLU A 202 5.87 -23.17 -4.89
C GLU A 202 5.08 -21.94 -5.36
N GLU A 203 3.89 -21.72 -4.80
CA GLU A 203 3.10 -20.51 -5.11
C GLU A 203 3.73 -19.27 -4.48
N LEU A 204 4.14 -19.36 -3.20
CA LEU A 204 4.78 -18.27 -2.47
C LEU A 204 6.18 -17.91 -2.98
N LYS A 205 6.77 -18.70 -3.87
CA LYS A 205 8.02 -18.36 -4.58
C LYS A 205 7.80 -17.49 -5.83
N LYS A 206 6.59 -17.46 -6.38
CA LYS A 206 6.28 -16.71 -7.60
C LYS A 206 6.23 -15.22 -7.31
N VAL A 207 6.99 -14.44 -8.06
CA VAL A 207 6.96 -12.96 -8.00
C VAL A 207 6.02 -12.39 -9.06
N VAL A 208 5.92 -13.06 -10.21
CA VAL A 208 5.03 -12.71 -11.31
C VAL A 208 4.30 -13.95 -11.82
N ASP A 209 3.06 -13.78 -12.25
CA ASP A 209 2.25 -14.84 -12.86
C ASP A 209 2.57 -15.03 -14.35
N GLU A 210 1.89 -15.98 -14.99
CA GLU A 210 2.05 -16.28 -16.42
C GLU A 210 1.68 -15.10 -17.33
N ASN A 211 0.90 -14.15 -16.83
CA ASN A 211 0.46 -12.95 -17.54
C ASN A 211 1.36 -11.74 -17.26
N GLY A 212 2.39 -11.90 -16.43
CA GLY A 212 3.30 -10.82 -16.02
C GLY A 212 2.76 -9.93 -14.90
N SER A 213 1.69 -10.32 -14.23
CA SER A 213 1.13 -9.60 -13.07
C SER A 213 1.89 -9.97 -11.80
N GLU A 214 2.08 -9.02 -10.90
CA GLU A 214 2.75 -9.27 -9.62
C GLU A 214 1.94 -10.24 -8.73
N CYS A 215 2.60 -11.27 -8.22
CA CYS A 215 2.05 -12.22 -7.26
C CYS A 215 2.45 -11.81 -5.85
N ASN A 216 1.66 -10.94 -5.22
CA ASN A 216 1.97 -10.45 -3.87
C ASN A 216 1.19 -11.23 -2.81
N PHE A 217 1.82 -11.50 -1.65
CA PHE A 217 1.22 -12.26 -0.54
C PHE A 217 1.44 -11.61 0.81
N THR A 218 0.51 -11.83 1.74
CA THR A 218 0.71 -11.54 3.16
C THR A 218 0.54 -12.82 3.94
N VAL A 219 1.59 -13.26 4.62
CA VAL A 219 1.56 -14.53 5.35
C VAL A 219 1.52 -14.26 6.84
N LEU A 220 0.50 -14.82 7.50
CA LEU A 220 0.28 -14.73 8.94
C LEU A 220 0.76 -16.04 9.56
N LEU A 221 1.73 -15.99 10.46
CA LEU A 221 2.41 -17.20 10.94
C LEU A 221 2.45 -17.29 12.45
N GLU A 222 2.40 -18.51 12.94
CA GLU A 222 2.78 -18.90 14.28
C GLU A 222 4.27 -19.25 14.33
N SER A 223 4.98 -18.78 15.36
CA SER A 223 6.34 -19.23 15.61
C SER A 223 6.38 -20.68 16.11
N ASP A 224 7.51 -21.34 15.88
CA ASP A 224 7.80 -22.67 16.38
C ASP A 224 7.67 -22.72 17.91
N GLU A 225 8.05 -21.65 18.62
CA GLU A 225 7.86 -21.54 20.08
C GLU A 225 6.38 -21.60 20.46
N LEU A 226 5.52 -20.84 19.77
CA LEU A 226 4.08 -20.81 20.01
C LEU A 226 3.44 -22.17 19.72
N LEU A 227 3.77 -22.79 18.59
CA LEU A 227 3.25 -24.12 18.22
C LEU A 227 3.70 -25.19 19.22
N ASN A 228 4.98 -25.19 19.61
CA ASN A 228 5.50 -26.12 20.62
C ASN A 228 4.80 -25.94 21.97
N ALA A 229 4.47 -24.71 22.37
CA ALA A 229 3.71 -24.45 23.60
C ALA A 229 2.29 -25.03 23.56
N LYS A 230 1.72 -25.22 22.37
CA LYS A 230 0.44 -25.92 22.14
C LYS A 230 0.60 -27.43 21.95
N GLY A 231 1.82 -27.96 22.04
CA GLY A 231 2.13 -29.38 21.85
C GLY A 231 2.23 -29.80 20.38
N ILE A 232 2.52 -28.86 19.47
CA ILE A 232 2.70 -29.10 18.04
C ILE A 232 4.17 -28.82 17.69
N GLY A 233 4.96 -29.89 17.55
CA GLY A 233 6.40 -29.81 17.28
C GLY A 233 6.81 -30.11 15.85
N SER A 234 5.90 -30.59 15.01
CA SER A 234 6.16 -30.86 13.59
C SER A 234 4.96 -30.56 12.69
N ALA A 235 5.21 -30.44 11.39
CA ALA A 235 4.16 -30.21 10.39
C ALA A 235 3.18 -31.39 10.30
N GLU A 236 3.64 -32.62 10.55
CA GLU A 236 2.79 -33.81 10.61
C GLU A 236 1.87 -33.82 11.83
N GLU A 237 2.37 -33.37 12.98
CA GLU A 237 1.53 -33.20 14.18
C GLU A 237 0.46 -32.13 13.96
N LEU A 238 0.83 -31.04 13.28
CA LEU A 238 -0.13 -30.01 12.86
C LEU A 238 -1.15 -30.58 11.86
N ALA A 239 -0.71 -31.34 10.87
CA ALA A 239 -1.58 -31.95 9.87
C ALA A 239 -2.60 -32.91 10.49
N ALA A 240 -2.18 -33.69 11.49
CA ALA A 240 -3.05 -34.64 12.20
C ALA A 240 -4.25 -33.98 12.91
N LEU A 241 -4.21 -32.66 13.16
CA LEU A 241 -5.35 -31.92 13.70
C LEU A 241 -6.48 -31.69 12.67
N TYR A 242 -6.17 -31.74 11.38
CA TYR A 242 -7.07 -31.33 10.31
C TYR A 242 -7.38 -32.43 9.28
N THR A 243 -6.61 -33.52 9.26
CA THR A 243 -6.78 -34.59 8.28
C THR A 243 -6.27 -35.94 8.79
N GLU A 244 -6.95 -37.02 8.39
CA GLU A 244 -6.42 -38.39 8.46
C GLU A 244 -5.83 -38.86 7.11
N SER A 245 -6.06 -38.12 6.03
CA SER A 245 -5.51 -38.38 4.70
C SER A 245 -4.04 -37.99 4.63
N ASP A 246 -3.26 -38.81 3.91
CA ASP A 246 -1.84 -38.64 3.58
C ASP A 246 -1.58 -37.78 2.34
N ASP A 247 -2.61 -37.45 1.54
CA ASP A 247 -2.49 -36.50 0.43
C ASP A 247 -2.72 -35.07 0.90
N TYR A 248 -1.64 -34.44 1.35
CA TYR A 248 -1.63 -33.03 1.77
C TYR A 248 -1.69 -32.04 0.61
N THR A 249 -1.52 -32.47 -0.64
CA THR A 249 -1.51 -31.58 -1.81
C THR A 249 -2.90 -31.28 -2.36
N SER A 250 -3.88 -32.11 -2.02
CA SER A 250 -5.29 -31.90 -2.36
C SER A 250 -5.80 -30.57 -1.78
N ARG A 251 -6.40 -29.73 -2.62
CA ARG A 251 -6.99 -28.44 -2.20
C ARG A 251 -8.22 -28.57 -1.33
N GLU A 252 -8.84 -29.75 -1.31
CA GLU A 252 -9.95 -30.08 -0.41
C GLU A 252 -9.49 -30.62 0.95
N ASN A 253 -8.19 -30.92 1.11
CA ASN A 253 -7.63 -31.40 2.36
C ASN A 253 -7.71 -30.30 3.44
N GLY A 254 -8.20 -30.65 4.64
CA GLY A 254 -8.35 -29.71 5.75
C GLY A 254 -7.05 -29.03 6.16
N PHE A 255 -5.93 -29.76 6.18
CA PHE A 255 -4.60 -29.21 6.47
C PHE A 255 -4.11 -28.28 5.34
N ASN A 256 -4.33 -28.65 4.07
CA ASN A 256 -4.00 -27.78 2.93
C ASN A 256 -4.76 -26.45 3.00
N ARG A 257 -6.06 -26.53 3.29
CA ARG A 257 -6.92 -25.34 3.46
C ARG A 257 -6.50 -24.52 4.66
N PHE A 258 -6.13 -25.14 5.78
CA PHE A 258 -5.60 -24.45 6.95
C PHE A 258 -4.35 -23.65 6.60
N VAL A 259 -3.35 -24.27 5.98
CA VAL A 259 -2.10 -23.60 5.57
C VAL A 259 -2.38 -22.48 4.57
N ALA A 260 -3.27 -22.73 3.59
CA ALA A 260 -3.68 -21.71 2.64
C ALA A 260 -4.36 -20.51 3.30
N TYR A 261 -5.16 -20.74 4.34
CA TYR A 261 -5.88 -19.69 5.06
C TYR A 261 -4.95 -18.66 5.73
N HIS A 262 -3.69 -19.04 5.99
CA HIS A 262 -2.65 -18.17 6.54
C HIS A 262 -2.00 -17.27 5.49
N CYS A 263 -2.27 -17.51 4.21
CA CYS A 263 -1.68 -16.78 3.10
C CYS A 263 -2.76 -15.91 2.45
N LEU A 264 -2.69 -14.59 2.66
CA LEU A 264 -3.58 -13.62 2.03
C LEU A 264 -3.02 -13.14 0.70
N LEU A 265 -3.91 -12.81 -0.24
CA LEU A 265 -3.56 -12.20 -1.53
C LEU A 265 -3.28 -10.71 -1.36
N GLY A 266 -2.12 -10.25 -1.80
CA GLY A 266 -1.66 -8.85 -1.70
C GLY A 266 -0.66 -8.62 -0.55
N SER A 267 0.07 -7.50 -0.60
CA SER A 267 1.05 -7.10 0.42
C SER A 267 0.45 -6.09 1.40
N TYR A 268 0.08 -6.54 2.59
CA TYR A 268 -0.55 -5.74 3.63
C TYR A 268 0.41 -5.59 4.81
N TYR A 269 1.03 -4.42 4.90
CA TYR A 269 1.75 -4.01 6.09
C TYR A 269 0.75 -3.69 7.21
N THR A 270 1.19 -3.81 8.46
CA THR A 270 0.36 -3.51 9.65
C THR A 270 -0.35 -2.15 9.59
N SER A 271 0.32 -1.13 9.05
CA SER A 271 -0.19 0.23 8.79
C SER A 271 -1.24 0.31 7.68
N ASN A 272 -1.28 -0.67 6.77
CA ASN A 272 -2.14 -0.69 5.58
C ASN A 272 -3.41 -1.51 5.80
N PHE A 273 -3.48 -2.31 6.86
CA PHE A 273 -4.68 -3.03 7.22
C PHE A 273 -5.81 -2.07 7.61
N LYS A 274 -7.01 -2.43 7.19
CA LYS A 274 -8.26 -1.72 7.47
C LYS A 274 -9.24 -2.75 8.02
N THR A 275 -10.33 -2.28 8.62
CA THR A 275 -11.45 -3.15 8.97
C THR A 275 -12.08 -3.65 7.67
N PHE A 276 -11.75 -4.90 7.29
CA PHE A 276 -12.07 -5.46 5.98
C PHE A 276 -12.01 -7.00 5.98
N ASN A 277 -12.52 -7.63 4.92
CA ASN A 277 -12.40 -9.06 4.67
C ASN A 277 -11.32 -9.33 3.63
N TYR A 278 -10.22 -9.94 4.03
CA TYR A 278 -9.07 -10.22 3.19
C TYR A 278 -9.16 -11.64 2.62
N SER A 279 -8.96 -11.79 1.32
CA SER A 279 -8.99 -13.11 0.68
C SER A 279 -7.71 -13.89 0.94
N ALA A 280 -7.86 -15.09 1.50
CA ALA A 280 -6.82 -16.08 1.52
C ALA A 280 -6.67 -16.76 0.16
N ILE A 281 -5.52 -17.40 -0.09
CA ILE A 281 -5.22 -18.04 -1.38
C ILE A 281 -6.13 -19.24 -1.70
N ASN A 282 -6.83 -19.80 -0.71
CA ASN A 282 -7.85 -20.83 -0.91
C ASN A 282 -9.26 -20.27 -1.21
N GLY A 283 -9.42 -18.95 -1.28
CA GLY A 283 -10.70 -18.28 -1.51
C GLY A 283 -11.54 -18.01 -0.25
N ASP A 284 -11.16 -18.57 0.90
CA ASP A 284 -11.78 -18.20 2.17
C ASP A 284 -11.41 -16.75 2.52
N MET A 285 -12.20 -16.10 3.38
CA MET A 285 -11.92 -14.73 3.82
C MET A 285 -11.59 -14.66 5.30
N LEU A 286 -10.58 -13.86 5.60
CA LEU A 286 -10.13 -13.52 6.93
C LEU A 286 -10.66 -12.12 7.28
N ASN A 287 -11.40 -12.02 8.37
CA ASN A 287 -11.92 -10.74 8.84
C ASN A 287 -10.85 -10.04 9.68
N VAL A 288 -10.50 -8.82 9.33
CA VAL A 288 -9.66 -7.95 10.15
C VAL A 288 -10.53 -6.81 10.65
N ASP A 289 -10.37 -6.46 11.93
CA ASP A 289 -10.91 -5.26 12.54
C ASP A 289 -9.78 -4.50 13.23
N VAL A 290 -9.63 -3.22 12.89
CA VAL A 290 -8.60 -2.33 13.44
C VAL A 290 -9.19 -1.12 14.18
N GLU A 291 -10.52 -1.04 14.35
CA GLU A 291 -11.17 0.12 14.98
C GLU A 291 -10.78 0.29 16.46
N ASP A 292 -10.64 -0.84 17.17
CA ASP A 292 -10.31 -0.89 18.60
C ASP A 292 -9.17 -1.88 18.86
N GLY A 293 -8.02 -1.61 18.25
CA GLY A 293 -6.88 -2.52 18.22
C GLY A 293 -7.03 -3.60 17.14
N PHE A 294 -5.91 -4.26 16.84
CA PHE A 294 -5.85 -5.24 15.76
C PHE A 294 -6.53 -6.55 16.18
N LYS A 295 -7.57 -6.96 15.46
CA LYS A 295 -8.27 -8.23 15.67
C LYS A 295 -8.39 -8.97 14.35
N ILE A 296 -7.96 -10.22 14.37
CA ILE A 296 -8.09 -11.18 13.28
C ILE A 296 -9.18 -12.16 13.67
N ASN A 297 -10.13 -12.37 12.77
CA ASN A 297 -11.27 -13.26 12.94
C ASN A 297 -12.04 -13.07 14.25
N PRO A 298 -12.46 -11.83 14.60
CA PRO A 298 -13.23 -11.59 15.81
C PRO A 298 -14.56 -12.35 15.79
N GLN A 299 -14.79 -13.18 16.80
CA GLN A 299 -16.01 -13.94 17.06
C GLN A 299 -16.87 -13.21 18.07
N PHE A 300 -18.19 -13.32 17.89
CA PHE A 300 -19.17 -12.67 18.77
C PHE A 300 -20.24 -13.67 19.18
N ASN A 301 -20.73 -13.55 20.40
CA ASN A 301 -21.89 -14.31 20.86
C ASN A 301 -23.20 -13.77 20.27
N GLU A 302 -24.32 -14.42 20.57
CA GLU A 302 -25.67 -14.02 20.12
C GLU A 302 -26.09 -12.62 20.57
N PHE A 303 -25.42 -12.07 21.59
CA PHE A 303 -25.65 -10.71 22.12
C PHE A 303 -24.73 -9.66 21.48
N GLY A 304 -23.84 -10.06 20.57
CA GLY A 304 -22.88 -9.18 19.91
C GLY A 304 -21.66 -8.85 20.78
N GLU A 305 -21.39 -9.61 21.83
CA GLU A 305 -20.21 -9.45 22.66
C GLU A 305 -19.05 -10.25 22.07
N LEU A 306 -17.87 -9.64 22.01
CA LEU A 306 -16.65 -10.26 21.49
C LEU A 306 -16.22 -11.42 22.39
N THR A 307 -16.04 -12.61 21.82
CA THR A 307 -15.66 -13.82 22.56
C THR A 307 -14.23 -14.24 22.30
N GLU A 308 -13.79 -14.24 21.04
CA GLU A 308 -12.49 -14.77 20.61
C GLU A 308 -11.95 -13.93 19.44
N PHE A 309 -10.64 -13.74 19.37
CA PHE A 309 -9.94 -13.15 18.23
C PHE A 309 -8.47 -13.49 18.32
N ASN A 310 -7.77 -13.44 17.20
CA ASN A 310 -6.31 -13.47 17.16
C ASN A 310 -5.76 -12.06 16.93
N THR A 311 -4.49 -11.82 17.19
CA THR A 311 -3.83 -10.54 16.92
C THR A 311 -2.36 -10.76 16.57
N PHE A 312 -1.74 -9.70 16.07
CA PHE A 312 -0.31 -9.64 15.87
C PHE A 312 0.46 -9.60 17.18
N GLU A 313 1.67 -10.16 17.11
CA GLU A 313 2.71 -10.06 18.11
C GLU A 313 3.25 -8.62 18.28
N GLU A 314 4.24 -8.45 19.16
CA GLU A 314 4.92 -7.17 19.31
C GLU A 314 5.52 -6.65 17.97
N PRO A 315 5.61 -5.32 17.74
CA PRO A 315 6.03 -4.76 16.45
C PRO A 315 7.34 -5.32 15.86
N ALA A 316 8.28 -5.73 16.72
CA ALA A 316 9.54 -6.34 16.32
C ALA A 316 9.38 -7.65 15.54
N LYS A 317 8.24 -8.33 15.68
CA LYS A 317 7.88 -9.60 15.03
C LYS A 317 6.94 -9.43 13.82
N LEU A 318 6.73 -8.18 13.36
CA LEU A 318 5.79 -7.87 12.26
C LEU A 318 6.51 -7.28 11.04
N ASN A 319 5.87 -7.26 9.88
CA ASN A 319 6.38 -6.62 8.67
C ASN A 319 7.75 -7.19 8.19
N TYR A 320 7.97 -8.50 8.25
CA TYR A 320 9.13 -9.10 7.59
C TYR A 320 8.94 -9.04 6.07
N GLN A 321 9.77 -8.26 5.39
CA GLN A 321 9.58 -7.92 3.99
C GLN A 321 10.14 -9.00 3.05
N ALA A 322 9.43 -9.28 1.98
CA ALA A 322 9.84 -10.18 0.89
C ALA A 322 9.60 -9.51 -0.47
N THR A 323 10.23 -10.02 -1.54
CA THR A 323 10.10 -9.47 -2.91
C THR A 323 8.68 -9.53 -3.44
N ASN A 324 7.88 -10.44 -2.92
CA ASN A 324 6.53 -10.72 -3.36
C ASN A 324 5.55 -10.74 -2.17
N GLY A 325 5.85 -10.00 -1.10
CA GLY A 325 5.00 -10.05 0.07
C GLY A 325 5.55 -9.51 1.38
N VAL A 326 4.80 -9.80 2.43
CA VAL A 326 5.14 -9.46 3.81
C VAL A 326 4.67 -10.56 4.77
N ILE A 327 5.43 -10.82 5.82
CA ILE A 327 5.12 -11.83 6.83
C ILE A 327 4.91 -11.16 8.19
N HIS A 328 3.90 -11.62 8.93
CA HIS A 328 3.58 -11.16 10.28
C HIS A 328 3.43 -12.35 11.23
N GLU A 329 3.98 -12.23 12.44
CA GLU A 329 3.80 -13.24 13.50
C GLU A 329 2.52 -12.97 14.31
N LEU A 330 1.83 -14.05 14.66
CA LEU A 330 0.60 -14.06 15.46
C LEU A 330 0.88 -14.43 16.92
N VAL A 331 0.02 -13.98 17.85
CA VAL A 331 0.13 -14.31 19.28
C VAL A 331 -0.47 -15.66 19.65
N ASP A 332 -1.36 -16.19 18.82
CA ASP A 332 -1.97 -17.52 19.00
C ASP A 332 -2.15 -18.22 17.65
N VAL A 333 -2.50 -19.51 17.67
CA VAL A 333 -2.79 -20.30 16.48
C VAL A 333 -4.06 -19.79 15.82
N MET A 334 -3.97 -19.42 14.54
CA MET A 334 -5.13 -18.92 13.82
C MET A 334 -6.05 -20.05 13.38
N THR A 335 -7.20 -20.14 14.04
CA THR A 335 -8.27 -21.03 13.62
C THR A 335 -9.07 -20.42 12.47
N PRO A 336 -9.31 -21.15 11.37
CA PRO A 336 -10.25 -20.73 10.35
C PRO A 336 -11.62 -20.44 10.96
N SER A 337 -12.22 -19.33 10.57
CA SER A 337 -13.53 -18.91 11.08
C SER A 337 -14.47 -18.53 9.95
N GLU A 338 -15.78 -18.57 10.20
CA GLU A 338 -16.73 -18.09 9.22
C GLU A 338 -16.56 -16.58 9.00
N SER A 339 -16.36 -16.20 7.74
CA SER A 339 -16.19 -14.81 7.34
C SER A 339 -17.46 -14.01 7.66
N ARG A 340 -17.30 -12.91 8.41
CA ARG A 340 -18.43 -12.05 8.78
C ARG A 340 -18.83 -11.16 7.61
N ALA A 341 -20.14 -11.01 7.40
CA ALA A 341 -20.67 -9.97 6.54
C ALA A 341 -20.41 -8.59 7.15
N ILE A 342 -19.57 -7.78 6.52
CA ILE A 342 -19.26 -6.39 6.91
C ILE A 342 -19.70 -5.41 5.82
N GLU A 343 -19.81 -4.14 6.17
CA GLU A 343 -20.05 -3.11 5.15
C GLU A 343 -18.83 -2.97 4.24
N VAL A 344 -19.08 -3.02 2.93
CA VAL A 344 -18.04 -2.92 1.91
C VAL A 344 -18.41 -1.81 0.92
N VAL A 345 -17.46 -0.94 0.61
CA VAL A 345 -17.62 0.09 -0.43
C VAL A 345 -16.62 -0.19 -1.55
N ASP A 346 -17.12 -0.65 -2.69
CA ASP A 346 -16.32 -0.91 -3.88
C ASP A 346 -16.32 0.34 -4.77
N TYR A 347 -15.20 1.05 -4.78
CA TYR A 347 -15.01 2.23 -5.61
C TYR A 347 -14.61 1.82 -7.02
N VAL A 348 -15.34 2.32 -8.02
CA VAL A 348 -15.12 1.95 -9.42
C VAL A 348 -13.76 2.40 -9.93
N LEU A 349 -13.15 3.43 -9.32
CA LEU A 349 -11.81 3.92 -9.69
C LEU A 349 -10.66 3.31 -8.90
N ASP A 350 -10.95 2.57 -7.83
CA ASP A 350 -9.91 1.94 -7.02
C ASP A 350 -9.49 0.62 -7.68
N GLN A 351 -8.73 0.76 -8.78
CA GLN A 351 -8.25 -0.35 -9.61
C GLN A 351 -6.74 -0.20 -9.83
N PRO A 352 -5.94 -1.26 -9.67
CA PRO A 352 -4.49 -1.21 -9.87
C PRO A 352 -4.10 -0.62 -11.24
N GLU A 353 -4.82 -0.97 -12.30
CA GLU A 353 -4.60 -0.54 -13.68
C GLU A 353 -4.90 0.95 -13.87
N LEU A 354 -5.60 1.58 -12.93
CA LEU A 354 -5.96 2.99 -12.95
C LEU A 354 -5.13 3.84 -11.97
N LYS A 355 -4.17 3.24 -11.25
CA LYS A 355 -3.27 3.97 -10.33
C LYS A 355 -2.48 5.08 -11.02
N TRP A 356 -2.15 4.95 -12.31
CA TRP A 356 -1.50 6.02 -13.08
C TRP A 356 -2.33 7.30 -13.19
N MET A 357 -3.63 7.23 -12.89
CA MET A 357 -4.52 8.40 -12.84
C MET A 357 -4.45 9.15 -11.52
N GLU A 358 -3.87 8.57 -10.47
CA GLU A 358 -3.64 9.26 -9.21
C GLU A 358 -2.70 10.46 -9.44
N GLY A 359 -3.14 11.66 -9.06
CA GLY A 359 -2.36 12.89 -9.22
C GLY A 359 -2.52 13.62 -10.57
N LEU A 360 -3.28 13.09 -11.52
CA LEU A 360 -3.65 13.84 -12.72
C LEU A 360 -4.62 14.98 -12.36
N ASP A 361 -4.39 16.15 -12.93
CA ASP A 361 -5.20 17.34 -12.67
C ASP A 361 -6.68 17.07 -13.03
N LYS A 362 -7.61 17.54 -12.20
CA LYS A 362 -9.04 17.16 -12.20
C LYS A 362 -9.81 17.64 -13.44
N GLU A 363 -9.13 18.16 -14.45
CA GLU A 363 -9.67 18.56 -15.73
C GLU A 363 -9.78 17.35 -16.67
N SER A 364 -10.84 16.55 -16.43
CA SER A 364 -11.54 15.70 -17.40
C SER A 364 -10.71 15.13 -18.55
N ARG A 365 -9.97 14.04 -18.30
CA ARG A 365 -9.53 13.11 -19.34
C ARG A 365 -10.31 11.80 -19.21
N GLY A 366 -10.97 11.39 -20.29
CA GLY A 366 -11.66 10.10 -20.36
C GLY A 366 -10.69 9.02 -20.84
N VAL A 367 -10.70 7.87 -20.17
CA VAL A 367 -10.10 6.62 -20.64
C VAL A 367 -11.22 5.77 -21.22
N ASP A 368 -10.96 5.08 -22.33
CA ASP A 368 -11.99 4.24 -22.95
C ASP A 368 -12.34 3.02 -22.09
N ALA A 369 -13.54 2.47 -22.28
CA ALA A 369 -14.10 1.35 -21.53
C ALA A 369 -13.20 0.12 -21.53
N ASP A 370 -12.63 -0.14 -22.71
CA ASP A 370 -12.06 -1.42 -23.08
C ASP A 370 -10.74 -1.69 -22.34
N ASP A 371 -10.18 -0.67 -21.68
CA ASP A 371 -8.97 -0.74 -20.87
C ASP A 371 -9.26 -0.99 -19.36
N VAL A 372 -10.52 -1.18 -18.95
CA VAL A 372 -10.90 -1.33 -17.54
C VAL A 372 -11.26 -2.78 -17.21
N ALA A 373 -10.34 -3.48 -16.54
CA ALA A 373 -10.36 -4.93 -16.31
C ALA A 373 -11.64 -5.49 -15.67
N ARG A 374 -12.38 -4.69 -14.90
CA ARG A 374 -13.62 -5.14 -14.22
C ARG A 374 -14.91 -4.93 -15.03
N TRP A 375 -14.86 -4.38 -16.25
CA TRP A 375 -16.07 -4.04 -17.00
C TRP A 375 -16.13 -4.64 -18.40
N GLU A 376 -17.31 -5.15 -18.76
CA GLU A 376 -17.63 -5.56 -20.13
C GLU A 376 -18.96 -4.92 -20.53
N ALA A 377 -19.08 -4.44 -21.78
CA ALA A 377 -20.31 -3.84 -22.29
C ALA A 377 -20.71 -4.42 -23.66
N GLY A 378 -22.01 -4.62 -23.89
CA GLY A 378 -22.53 -5.18 -25.14
C GLY A 378 -23.97 -4.73 -25.46
N GLY A 379 -24.31 -4.59 -26.75
CA GLY A 379 -25.59 -4.02 -27.21
C GLY A 379 -25.52 -3.08 -28.44
N ASP A 380 -26.64 -2.45 -28.80
CA ASP A 380 -26.76 -1.46 -29.89
C ASP A 380 -26.37 -0.07 -29.37
N TRP A 381 -25.05 0.18 -29.33
CA TRP A 381 -24.46 1.40 -28.80
C TRP A 381 -24.07 2.34 -29.94
N SER A 382 -24.84 3.40 -30.19
CA SER A 382 -24.48 4.36 -31.24
C SER A 382 -23.26 5.24 -30.87
N THR A 383 -22.91 5.35 -29.58
CA THR A 383 -21.74 6.09 -29.05
C THR A 383 -21.50 5.70 -27.58
N LEU A 384 -20.95 4.51 -27.30
CA LEU A 384 -20.42 4.24 -25.97
C LEU A 384 -19.04 4.91 -25.88
N THR A 385 -18.93 5.99 -25.11
CA THR A 385 -17.65 6.44 -24.60
C THR A 385 -17.77 6.34 -23.10
N ILE A 386 -17.16 5.30 -22.54
CA ILE A 386 -16.96 5.26 -21.11
C ILE A 386 -15.98 6.38 -20.80
N ARG A 387 -16.37 7.26 -19.89
CA ARG A 387 -15.48 8.31 -19.40
C ARG A 387 -15.44 8.22 -17.90
N MET A 388 -14.22 8.14 -17.41
CA MET A 388 -13.92 8.42 -16.03
C MET A 388 -13.92 9.94 -15.87
N THR A 389 -14.86 10.44 -15.10
CA THR A 389 -15.01 11.88 -14.88
C THR A 389 -14.83 12.20 -13.41
N THR A 390 -13.90 13.08 -13.09
CA THR A 390 -13.74 13.71 -11.78
C THR A 390 -14.78 14.82 -11.63
N CYS A 391 -16.06 14.45 -11.53
CA CYS A 391 -17.12 15.44 -11.30
C CYS A 391 -17.24 15.72 -9.79
N GLY A 392 -16.36 16.57 -9.27
CA GLY A 392 -16.30 16.93 -7.84
C GLY A 392 -15.25 16.14 -7.06
N LYS A 393 -15.62 15.56 -5.90
CA LYS A 393 -14.72 14.80 -5.00
C LYS A 393 -14.53 13.32 -5.38
N TYR A 394 -15.31 12.77 -6.31
CA TYR A 394 -15.29 11.35 -6.66
C TYR A 394 -15.20 11.19 -8.17
N GLY A 395 -14.40 10.23 -8.63
CA GLY A 395 -14.45 9.82 -10.02
C GLY A 395 -15.51 8.75 -10.25
N MET A 396 -16.01 8.67 -11.48
CA MET A 396 -17.21 7.91 -11.80
C MET A 396 -17.14 7.32 -13.21
N LEU A 397 -17.63 6.09 -13.36
CA LEU A 397 -17.91 5.48 -14.66
C LEU A 397 -19.18 6.09 -15.24
N SER A 398 -19.11 6.64 -16.45
CA SER A 398 -20.25 7.32 -17.09
C SER A 398 -20.38 6.97 -18.57
N ALA A 399 -21.63 6.89 -19.04
CA ALA A 399 -21.94 6.67 -20.46
C ALA A 399 -23.16 7.51 -20.90
N SER A 400 -23.12 8.03 -22.12
CA SER A 400 -24.22 8.78 -22.72
C SER A 400 -25.08 7.89 -23.62
N LYS A 401 -26.42 8.04 -23.53
CA LYS A 401 -27.38 7.26 -24.35
C LYS A 401 -27.19 5.74 -24.21
N ALA A 402 -26.96 5.26 -22.99
CA ALA A 402 -26.69 3.86 -22.74
C ALA A 402 -27.86 2.98 -23.22
N ARG A 403 -27.57 2.01 -24.09
CA ARG A 403 -28.51 1.03 -24.67
C ARG A 403 -27.81 -0.33 -24.76
N GLY A 404 -27.97 -1.14 -23.73
CA GLY A 404 -27.37 -2.47 -23.63
C GLY A 404 -27.15 -2.85 -22.17
N TRP A 405 -26.08 -3.56 -21.89
CA TRP A 405 -25.73 -3.99 -20.54
C TRP A 405 -24.28 -3.68 -20.18
N PHE A 406 -24.02 -3.60 -18.87
CA PHE A 406 -22.69 -3.52 -18.27
C PHE A 406 -22.52 -4.68 -17.30
N ASN A 407 -21.42 -5.41 -17.41
CA ASN A 407 -20.98 -6.37 -16.40
C ASN A 407 -19.92 -5.71 -15.53
N TYR A 408 -19.97 -6.02 -14.24
CA TYR A 408 -19.00 -5.58 -13.25
C TYR A 408 -18.65 -6.72 -12.31
N THR A 409 -17.38 -7.07 -12.23
CA THR A 409 -16.90 -8.02 -11.22
C THR A 409 -16.61 -7.26 -9.93
N THR A 410 -17.29 -7.60 -8.84
CA THR A 410 -17.05 -6.96 -7.54
C THR A 410 -15.66 -7.30 -7.00
N ILE A 411 -15.16 -6.51 -6.04
CA ILE A 411 -14.19 -7.02 -5.07
C ILE A 411 -14.76 -8.24 -4.34
N PRO A 412 -13.92 -9.09 -3.72
CA PRO A 412 -14.41 -10.22 -2.97
C PRO A 412 -15.37 -9.79 -1.84
N ILE A 413 -16.58 -10.36 -1.83
CA ILE A 413 -17.62 -10.17 -0.80
C ILE A 413 -17.80 -11.48 -0.04
N ALA A 414 -17.98 -11.37 1.28
CA ALA A 414 -18.29 -12.54 2.10
C ALA A 414 -19.74 -13.01 1.90
N LYS A 415 -20.00 -14.29 2.12
CA LYS A 415 -21.35 -14.85 2.13
C LYS A 415 -22.24 -14.08 3.11
N GLY A 416 -23.48 -13.83 2.73
CA GLY A 416 -24.43 -13.09 3.57
C GLY A 416 -25.47 -12.33 2.76
N THR A 417 -26.43 -11.75 3.47
CA THR A 417 -27.48 -10.91 2.86
C THR A 417 -27.11 -9.44 2.97
N TYR A 418 -27.17 -8.73 1.84
CA TYR A 418 -26.73 -7.33 1.74
C TYR A 418 -27.81 -6.46 1.10
N SER A 419 -27.98 -5.26 1.63
CA SER A 419 -28.58 -4.14 0.91
C SER A 419 -27.51 -3.54 0.02
N ILE A 420 -27.78 -3.51 -1.29
CA ILE A 420 -26.83 -3.06 -2.30
C ILE A 420 -27.25 -1.68 -2.76
N ASN A 421 -26.32 -0.73 -2.74
CA ASN A 421 -26.60 0.66 -3.06
C ASN A 421 -25.55 1.23 -4.01
N GLY A 422 -25.99 1.77 -5.15
CA GLY A 422 -25.12 2.49 -6.08
C GLY A 422 -25.08 3.97 -5.78
N ARG A 423 -23.89 4.57 -5.84
CA ARG A 423 -23.72 6.03 -5.70
C ARG A 423 -23.41 6.68 -7.04
N THR A 424 -24.07 7.80 -7.32
CA THR A 424 -23.81 8.60 -8.52
C THR A 424 -24.11 10.10 -8.32
N ASN A 425 -23.88 10.92 -9.35
CA ASN A 425 -24.14 12.35 -9.37
C ASN A 425 -25.53 12.68 -9.98
N ASN A 426 -25.93 13.95 -9.89
CA ASN A 426 -27.29 14.40 -10.24
C ASN A 426 -27.57 14.49 -11.75
N TRP A 427 -26.65 14.08 -12.62
CA TRP A 427 -26.75 14.23 -14.08
C TRP A 427 -27.18 12.94 -14.79
N ILE A 428 -27.52 11.91 -14.03
CA ILE A 428 -27.89 10.58 -14.51
C ILE A 428 -29.41 10.47 -14.71
N SER A 429 -29.81 9.76 -15.76
CA SER A 429 -31.21 9.72 -16.20
C SER A 429 -31.67 8.37 -16.73
N GLY A 430 -30.80 7.36 -16.76
CA GLY A 430 -31.13 5.99 -17.16
C GLY A 430 -31.54 5.14 -15.96
N SER A 431 -32.33 4.09 -16.23
CA SER A 431 -32.71 3.08 -15.22
C SER A 431 -32.25 1.71 -15.70
N TYR A 432 -31.80 0.86 -14.77
CA TYR A 432 -31.14 -0.41 -15.09
C TYR A 432 -31.72 -1.54 -14.24
N ARG A 433 -31.96 -2.70 -14.84
CA ARG A 433 -32.19 -3.95 -14.10
C ARG A 433 -30.85 -4.44 -13.59
N VAL A 434 -30.82 -4.84 -12.33
CA VAL A 434 -29.63 -5.36 -11.67
C VAL A 434 -29.78 -6.86 -11.58
N TYR A 435 -28.81 -7.57 -12.14
CA TYR A 435 -28.64 -9.00 -11.96
C TYR A 435 -27.33 -9.26 -11.25
N ILE A 436 -27.30 -10.22 -10.35
CA ILE A 436 -26.10 -10.62 -9.60
C ILE A 436 -25.96 -12.13 -9.78
N ASP A 437 -24.83 -12.56 -10.33
CA ASP A 437 -24.57 -13.94 -10.73
C ASP A 437 -25.69 -14.55 -11.61
N GLY A 438 -26.32 -13.68 -12.42
CA GLY A 438 -27.43 -14.03 -13.31
C GLY A 438 -28.83 -13.96 -12.68
N GLU A 439 -28.95 -13.80 -11.38
CA GLU A 439 -30.22 -13.67 -10.67
C GLU A 439 -30.68 -12.22 -10.57
N TYR A 440 -31.98 -11.97 -10.73
CA TYR A 440 -32.53 -10.61 -10.65
C TYR A 440 -32.52 -10.09 -9.21
N ALA A 441 -31.75 -9.03 -8.96
CA ALA A 441 -31.61 -8.41 -7.64
C ALA A 441 -32.49 -7.16 -7.47
N GLY A 442 -32.81 -6.42 -8.53
CA GLY A 442 -33.66 -5.24 -8.45
C GLY A 442 -33.54 -4.25 -9.61
N ILE A 443 -33.90 -2.99 -9.35
CA ILE A 443 -33.81 -1.89 -10.31
C ILE A 443 -32.96 -0.78 -9.70
N TYR A 444 -31.90 -0.41 -10.42
CA TYR A 444 -31.14 0.80 -10.16
C TYR A 444 -31.71 1.95 -11.00
N ASP A 445 -32.46 2.86 -10.36
CA ASP A 445 -33.02 4.08 -10.99
C ASP A 445 -32.42 5.35 -10.36
N PRO A 446 -31.14 5.65 -10.62
CA PRO A 446 -30.47 6.78 -10.00
C PRO A 446 -30.95 8.13 -10.52
N ARG A 447 -31.19 9.08 -9.60
CA ARG A 447 -31.43 10.51 -9.89
C ARG A 447 -30.50 11.46 -9.13
N GLY A 448 -29.31 10.97 -8.74
CA GLY A 448 -28.27 11.70 -7.99
C GLY A 448 -28.25 11.44 -6.48
N GLY A 449 -27.10 11.06 -5.93
CA GLY A 449 -26.98 10.51 -4.57
C GLY A 449 -26.77 9.00 -4.54
N GLN A 450 -27.14 8.36 -3.44
CA GLN A 450 -27.07 6.91 -3.23
C GLN A 450 -28.45 6.28 -3.42
N TYR A 451 -28.55 5.21 -4.20
CA TYR A 451 -29.80 4.55 -4.54
C TYR A 451 -29.68 3.05 -4.37
N SER A 452 -30.74 2.46 -3.83
CA SER A 452 -30.85 1.01 -3.72
C SER A 452 -30.84 0.36 -5.11
N MET A 453 -30.05 -0.69 -5.23
CA MET A 453 -30.05 -1.64 -6.33
C MET A 453 -30.89 -2.89 -6.01
N GLY A 454 -31.19 -3.10 -4.73
CA GLY A 454 -31.93 -4.25 -4.22
C GLY A 454 -31.31 -4.82 -2.94
N THR A 455 -31.83 -5.97 -2.53
CA THR A 455 -31.24 -6.82 -1.50
C THR A 455 -30.91 -8.17 -2.13
N PHE A 456 -29.73 -8.70 -1.85
CA PHE A 456 -29.25 -9.95 -2.43
C PHE A 456 -28.53 -10.79 -1.37
N THR A 457 -28.60 -12.11 -1.50
CA THR A 457 -27.91 -13.06 -0.61
C THR A 457 -26.82 -13.76 -1.39
N PHE A 458 -25.56 -13.50 -1.02
CA PHE A 458 -24.42 -14.22 -1.54
C PHE A 458 -24.28 -15.55 -0.77
N HIS A 459 -24.27 -16.66 -1.51
CA HIS A 459 -24.18 -18.00 -0.94
C HIS A 459 -22.74 -18.48 -0.73
N GLU A 460 -21.79 -17.87 -1.43
CA GLU A 460 -20.38 -18.20 -1.41
C GLU A 460 -19.55 -16.93 -1.19
N ASN A 461 -18.35 -17.11 -0.65
CA ASN A 461 -17.36 -16.04 -0.56
C ASN A 461 -16.71 -15.85 -1.93
N GLY A 462 -16.51 -14.61 -2.37
CA GLY A 462 -15.69 -14.34 -3.55
C GLY A 462 -16.13 -13.12 -4.33
N THR A 463 -15.61 -13.01 -5.54
CA THR A 463 -16.04 -11.97 -6.49
C THR A 463 -17.34 -12.39 -7.15
N HIS A 464 -18.27 -11.45 -7.33
CA HIS A 464 -19.57 -11.70 -7.95
C HIS A 464 -19.75 -10.84 -9.20
N LEU A 465 -20.52 -11.34 -10.16
CA LEU A 465 -20.80 -10.62 -11.40
C LEU A 465 -22.09 -9.82 -11.28
N ILE A 466 -21.98 -8.50 -11.22
CA ILE A 466 -23.11 -7.58 -11.29
C ILE A 466 -23.35 -7.17 -12.73
N ARG A 467 -24.51 -7.52 -13.27
CA ARG A 467 -24.97 -7.07 -14.59
C ARG A 467 -26.04 -6.01 -14.47
N LEU A 468 -25.75 -4.83 -15.04
CA LEU A 468 -26.68 -3.71 -15.18
C LEU A 468 -27.23 -3.67 -16.61
N GLU A 469 -28.46 -4.13 -16.81
CA GLU A 469 -29.13 -4.10 -18.11
C GLU A 469 -30.03 -2.87 -18.25
N THR A 470 -29.93 -2.14 -19.35
CA THR A 470 -30.73 -0.93 -19.60
C THR A 470 -32.22 -1.25 -19.59
N PHE A 471 -32.94 -0.72 -18.60
CA PHE A 471 -34.41 -0.76 -18.55
C PHE A 471 -35.03 0.48 -19.22
N ARG A 472 -34.48 1.66 -18.93
CA ARG A 472 -34.85 2.93 -19.57
C ARG A 472 -33.59 3.63 -20.07
N PRO A 473 -33.45 3.84 -21.39
CA PRO A 473 -32.27 4.50 -21.94
C PRO A 473 -32.08 5.90 -21.37
N GLY A 474 -30.84 6.25 -21.06
CA GLY A 474 -30.49 7.55 -20.49
C GLY A 474 -28.98 7.71 -20.32
N ARG A 475 -28.56 8.71 -19.55
CA ARG A 475 -27.17 8.81 -19.07
C ARG A 475 -26.97 7.79 -17.95
N PHE A 476 -25.88 7.04 -18.02
CA PHE A 476 -25.40 6.11 -16.99
C PHE A 476 -24.36 6.78 -16.11
N GLY A 477 -24.36 6.44 -14.82
CA GLY A 477 -23.31 6.82 -13.88
C GLY A 477 -23.24 5.89 -12.68
N LEU A 478 -22.02 5.47 -12.34
CA LEU A 478 -21.73 4.70 -11.13
C LEU A 478 -20.35 5.04 -10.57
N GLY A 479 -20.31 5.52 -9.33
CA GLY A 479 -19.08 5.93 -8.65
C GLY A 479 -18.57 4.86 -7.68
N CYS A 480 -19.47 4.30 -6.88
CA CYS A 480 -19.20 3.15 -6.03
C CYS A 480 -20.46 2.31 -5.83
N ILE A 481 -20.26 1.07 -5.41
CA ILE A 481 -21.30 0.16 -4.93
C ILE A 481 -21.04 -0.08 -3.44
N THR A 482 -22.05 0.12 -2.62
CA THR A 482 -22.00 -0.16 -1.18
C THR A 482 -22.83 -1.40 -0.89
N PHE A 483 -22.21 -2.39 -0.25
CA PHE A 483 -22.82 -3.60 0.24
C PHE A 483 -22.95 -3.46 1.77
N SER A 484 -24.15 -3.20 2.26
CA SER A 484 -24.42 -3.07 3.69
C SER A 484 -25.10 -4.36 4.19
N PRO A 485 -24.49 -5.12 5.11
CA PRO A 485 -25.09 -6.34 5.66
C PRO A 485 -26.47 -6.05 6.25
N VAL A 486 -27.44 -6.89 5.92
CA VAL A 486 -28.75 -6.88 6.56
C VAL A 486 -28.64 -7.73 7.81
N ARG A 487 -28.68 -7.10 8.99
CA ARG A 487 -28.80 -7.84 10.25
C ARG A 487 -30.20 -8.45 10.31
N ASN A 488 -30.27 -9.78 10.41
CA ASN A 488 -31.51 -10.49 10.71
C ASN A 488 -31.94 -10.29 12.16
#